data_AF-D3VA92-F1
#
_entry.id   AF-D3VA92-F1
#
_cell.length_a   1.000
_cell.length_b   1.000
_cell.length_c   1.000
_cell.angle_alpha   90.00
_cell.angle_beta   90.00
_cell.angle_gamma   90.00
#
_symmetry.space_group_name_H-M   'P 1'
#
loop_
_entity.id
_entity.type
_entity.pdbx_description
1 polymer ?
#
loop_
_entity_poly.entity_id
_entity_poly.type
_entity_poly.pdbx_seq_one_letter_code
_entity_poly.pdbx_strand_id
1 'polypeptide(L)' 'MTISQSIKQRIYGYQSGELFTSESFLTLGSRTAIDKTLSRLVEKKEIERIARGVFTKPKVNRFIGKVL' A
#
# COMPACT_ATOMS: atom_id res chain seq x y z
N MET A 1 8.86 14.59 8.78
CA MET A 1 7.96 13.48 8.36
C MET A 1 8.76 12.19 8.32
N THR A 2 8.16 11.06 8.71
CA THR A 2 8.80 9.73 8.58
C THR A 2 8.50 9.11 7.21
N ILE A 3 9.38 8.22 6.74
CA ILE A 3 9.20 7.49 5.47
C ILE A 3 7.83 6.79 5.43
N SER A 4 7.42 6.19 6.56
CA SER A 4 6.12 5.51 6.70
C SER A 4 4.93 6.44 6.46
N GLN A 5 4.98 7.67 6.99
CA GLN A 5 3.94 8.67 6.78
C GLN A 5 3.88 9.12 5.32
N SER A 6 5.04 9.34 4.67
CA SER A 6 5.10 9.72 3.26
C SER A 6 4.57 8.61 2.34
N ILE A 7 4.91 7.36 2.62
CA ILE A 7 4.37 6.19 1.90
C ILE A 7 2.85 6.13 2.07
N LYS A 8 2.34 6.26 3.30
CA LYS A 8 0.89 6.29 3.57
C LYS A 8 0.19 7.39 2.80
N GLN A 9 0.68 8.63 2.86
CA GLN A 9 0.09 9.76 2.14
C GLN A 9 0.04 9.51 0.63
N ARG A 10 1.11 8.96 0.06
CA ARG A 10 1.13 8.60 -1.36
C ARG A 10 0.13 7.49 -1.68
N ILE A 11 0.00 6.48 -0.81
CA ILE A 11 -1.01 5.40 -0.93
C ILE A 11 -2.43 5.96 -0.89
N TYR A 12 -2.71 6.95 -0.02
CA TYR A 12 -4.04 7.55 0.07
C TYR A 12 -4.46 8.27 -1.21
N GLY A 13 -3.51 8.78 -2.00
CA GLY A 13 -3.75 9.40 -3.29
C GLY A 13 -4.18 8.44 -4.40
N TYR A 14 -3.90 7.14 -4.27
CA TYR A 14 -4.40 6.13 -5.23
C TYR A 14 -5.90 5.90 -5.05
N GLN A 15 -6.57 5.62 -6.16
CA GLN A 15 -7.95 5.18 -6.15
C GLN A 15 -8.05 3.78 -5.52
N SER A 16 -9.18 3.49 -4.87
CA SER A 16 -9.40 2.13 -4.37
C SER A 16 -9.48 1.16 -5.55
N GLY A 17 -8.80 0.02 -5.45
CA GLY A 17 -8.63 -0.97 -6.51
C GLY A 17 -7.46 -0.67 -7.46
N GLU A 18 -6.83 0.50 -7.36
CA GLU A 18 -5.66 0.83 -8.17
C GLU A 18 -4.45 0.00 -7.72
N LEU A 19 -3.69 -0.49 -8.70
CA LEU A 19 -2.48 -1.27 -8.46
C LEU A 19 -1.26 -0.34 -8.38
N PHE A 20 -0.37 -0.61 -7.44
CA PHE A 20 0.89 0.11 -7.31
C PHE A 20 2.03 -0.83 -6.90
N THR A 21 3.26 -0.44 -7.24
CA THR A 21 4.46 -1.24 -6.99
C THR A 21 5.30 -0.67 -5.86
N SER A 22 6.12 -1.50 -5.21
CA SER A 22 7.09 -1.01 -4.22
C SER A 22 8.12 -0.04 -4.83
N GLU A 23 8.36 -0.14 -6.14
CA GLU A 23 9.27 0.73 -6.88
C GLU A 23 8.80 2.18 -6.93
N SER A 24 7.48 2.40 -6.89
CA SER A 24 6.86 3.72 -6.87
C SER A 24 7.25 4.56 -5.63
N PHE A 25 7.85 3.91 -4.62
CA PHE A 25 8.28 4.56 -3.37
C PHE A 25 9.79 4.66 -3.22
N LEU A 26 10.60 4.22 -4.20
CA LEU A 26 12.08 4.23 -4.07
C LEU A 26 12.67 5.62 -3.86
N THR A 27 11.97 6.67 -4.31
CA THR A 27 12.37 8.07 -4.06
C THR A 27 12.15 8.52 -2.61
N LEU A 28 11.46 7.73 -1.79
CA LEU A 28 11.13 8.07 -0.40
C LEU A 28 12.11 7.46 0.61
N GLY A 29 12.96 6.51 0.22
CA GLY A 29 13.92 5.89 1.13
C GLY A 29 14.47 4.55 0.66
N SER A 30 15.13 3.83 1.59
CA SER A 30 15.74 2.53 1.27
C SER A 30 14.69 1.43 1.03
N ARG A 31 15.04 0.47 0.16
CA ARG A 31 14.19 -0.69 -0.17
C ARG A 31 13.71 -1.43 1.08
N THR A 32 14.60 -1.66 2.04
CA THR A 32 14.28 -2.33 3.31
C THR A 32 13.26 -1.55 4.13
N ALA A 33 13.37 -0.22 4.20
CA ALA A 33 12.42 0.61 4.94
C ALA A 33 11.03 0.64 4.25
N ILE A 34 11.02 0.71 2.92
CA ILE A 34 9.80 0.65 2.10
C ILE A 34 9.12 -0.70 2.29
N ASP A 35 9.83 -1.81 2.07
CA ASP A 35 9.28 -3.16 2.18
C ASP A 35 8.76 -3.43 3.60
N LYS A 36 9.48 -3.02 4.64
CA LYS A 36 9.01 -3.14 6.03
C LYS A 36 7.76 -2.30 6.30
N THR A 37 7.64 -1.15 5.67
CA THR A 37 6.44 -0.31 5.78
C THR A 37 5.26 -0.97 5.09
N LEU A 38 5.42 -1.40 3.83
CA LEU A 38 4.37 -2.05 3.06
C LEU A 38 3.88 -3.33 3.73
N SER A 39 4.79 -4.17 4.26
CA SER A 39 4.40 -5.36 5.03
C SER A 39 3.51 -5.03 6.22
N ARG A 40 3.85 -3.99 7.00
CA ARG A 40 3.01 -3.55 8.12
C ARG A 40 1.63 -3.03 7.69
N LEU A 41 1.55 -2.38 6.53
CA LEU A 41 0.26 -1.90 6.00
C LEU A 41 -0.62 -3.07 5.54
N VAL A 42 -0.01 -4.11 4.98
CA VAL A 42 -0.70 -5.37 4.66
C VAL A 42 -1.19 -6.06 5.92
N GLU A 43 -0.34 -6.19 6.96
CA GLU A 43 -0.73 -6.77 8.25
C GLU A 43 -1.91 -6.02 8.90
N LYS A 44 -1.94 -4.69 8.76
CA LYS A 44 -3.04 -3.83 9.23
C LYS A 44 -4.27 -3.82 8.32
N LYS A 45 -4.24 -4.55 7.20
CA LYS A 45 -5.29 -4.55 6.16
C LYS A 45 -5.59 -3.16 5.58
N GLU A 46 -4.63 -2.23 5.65
CA GLU A 46 -4.74 -0.90 5.03
C GLU A 46 -4.52 -0.98 3.52
N ILE A 47 -3.69 -1.93 3.08
CA ILE A 47 -3.43 -2.28 1.69
C ILE A 47 -3.38 -3.79 1.55
N GLU A 48 -3.34 -4.28 0.32
CA GLU A 48 -3.24 -5.71 0.04
C GLU A 48 -2.15 -6.00 -0.97
N ARG A 49 -1.49 -7.14 -0.81
CA ARG A 49 -0.51 -7.63 -1.78
C ARG A 49 -1.20 -8.58 -2.75
N ILE A 50 -1.18 -8.24 -4.04
CA ILE A 50 -1.77 -9.06 -5.11
C ILE A 50 -0.70 -9.94 -5.77
N ALA A 51 0.54 -9.47 -5.85
CA ALA A 51 1.68 -10.24 -6.34
C ALA A 51 2.99 -9.78 -5.66
N ARG A 52 4.10 -10.45 -5.96
CA ARG A 52 5.42 -10.06 -5.42
C ARG A 52 5.77 -8.62 -5.85
N GLY A 53 5.77 -7.70 -4.89
CA GLY A 53 6.07 -6.29 -5.14
C GLY A 53 4.90 -5.47 -5.70
N VAL A 54 3.71 -6.08 -5.87
CA VAL A 54 2.49 -5.42 -6.38
C VAL A 54 1.43 -5.40 -5.30
N PHE A 55 0.86 -4.23 -5.07
CA PHE A 55 -0.10 -3.96 -4.02
C PHE A 55 -1.31 -3.21 -4.55
N THR A 56 -2.40 -3.21 -3.80
CA THR A 56 -3.58 -2.42 -4.07
C THR A 56 -4.17 -1.83 -2.81
N LYS A 57 -4.92 -0.74 -2.98
CA LYS A 57 -5.76 -0.17 -1.94
C LYS A 57 -7.11 -0.89 -1.99
N PRO A 58 -7.51 -1.67 -0.96
CA PRO A 58 -8.72 -2.48 -1.04
C PRO A 58 -9.96 -1.63 -1.26
N LYS A 59 -10.84 -2.07 -2.17
CA LYS A 59 -12.23 -1.59 -2.22
C LYS A 59 -13.02 -2.31 -1.13
N VAL A 60 -13.21 -1.62 -0.01
CA VAL A 60 -14.08 -2.11 1.06
C VAL A 60 -15.50 -1.66 0.74
N ASN A 61 -16.36 -2.58 0.29
CA ASN A 61 -17.79 -2.33 0.19
C ASN A 61 -18.43 -2.69 1.54
N ARG A 62 -19.07 -1.71 2.17
CA ARG A 62 -19.71 -1.83 3.49
C ARG A 62 -20.79 -2.93 3.55
N PHE A 63 -21.35 -3.37 2.42
CA PHE A 63 -22.44 -4.35 2.37
C PHE A 63 -21.99 -5.78 2.08
N ILE A 64 -20.90 -5.98 1.34
CA ILE A 64 -20.45 -7.32 0.88
C ILE A 64 -19.05 -7.64 1.39
N GLY A 65 -18.40 -6.69 2.08
CA GLY A 65 -17.00 -6.79 2.45
C GLY A 65 -16.09 -6.46 1.27
N LYS A 66 -14.97 -7.16 1.17
CA LYS A 66 -13.91 -6.88 0.20
C LYS A 66 -14.36 -7.25 -1.21
N VAL A 67 -14.39 -6.28 -2.11
CA VAL A 67 -14.67 -6.50 -3.54
C VAL A 67 -13.35 -6.33 -4.28
N LEU A 68 -12.84 -7.43 -4.85
CA LEU A 68 -11.63 -7.43 -5.67
C LEU A 68 -11.91 -6.77 -7.02
#